data_AF-A0A0K1S1M8-F1
#
_entry.id   AF-A0A0K1S1M8-F1
#
_cell.length_a   1.000
_cell.length_b   1.000
_cell.length_c   1.000
_cell.angle_alpha   90.00
_cell.angle_beta   90.00
_cell.angle_gamma   90.00
#
_symmetry.space_group_name_H-M   'P 1'
#
loop_
_entity.id
_entity.type
_entity.pdbx_description
1 polymer ?
#
loop_
_entity_poly.entity_id
_entity_poly.type
_entity_poly.pdbx_seq_one_letter_code
_entity_poly.pdbx_strand_id
1 'polypeptide(L)'
;MALLDTGASVNVLPYEIGLQLGAVWENQTIQIPLSGNLVHSESRGLVLTGTVAHFAPVLLAFAWTQSTDVPVILGHMNFFAEFNVCFYRNELAFEICPIQK
;
A
#
# COMPACT_ATOMS: atom_id res chain seq x y z
N MET A 1 0.35 11.58 -1.43
CA MET A 1 0.27 11.02 -2.80
C MET A 1 0.65 9.56 -2.73
N ALA A 2 0.01 8.70 -3.53
CA ALA A 2 0.31 7.28 -3.61
C ALA A 2 0.76 6.92 -5.04
N LEU A 3 1.63 5.93 -5.17
CA LEU A 3 2.07 5.33 -6.42
C LEU A 3 1.36 3.99 -6.58
N LEU A 4 0.64 3.82 -7.69
CA LEU A 4 0.11 2.52 -8.10
C LEU A 4 1.18 1.81 -8.90
N ASP A 5 1.70 0.69 -8.39
CA ASP A 5 2.90 0.03 -8.91
C ASP A 5 2.65 -1.46 -9.13
N THR A 6 2.50 -1.85 -10.40
CA THR A 6 2.38 -3.27 -10.80
C THR A 6 3.70 -4.04 -10.68
N GLY A 7 4.83 -3.36 -10.45
CA GLY A 7 6.10 -4.01 -10.12
C GLY A 7 6.23 -4.35 -8.64
N ALA A 8 5.39 -3.78 -7.78
CA ALA A 8 5.43 -4.00 -6.33
C ALA A 8 4.55 -5.19 -5.93
N SER A 9 5.14 -6.18 -5.25
CA SER A 9 4.39 -7.33 -4.74
C SER A 9 3.45 -6.98 -3.60
N VAL A 10 3.75 -5.97 -2.78
CA VAL A 10 2.97 -5.58 -1.59
C VAL A 10 2.71 -4.08 -1.60
N ASN A 11 1.67 -3.65 -0.86
CA ASN A 11 1.55 -2.23 -0.54
C ASN A 11 2.64 -1.81 0.45
N VAL A 12 3.13 -0.57 0.35
CA VAL A 12 4.11 0.02 1.27
C VAL A 12 3.54 1.29 1.88
N LEU A 13 3.66 1.42 3.21
CA LEU A 13 3.28 2.62 3.95
C LEU A 13 4.53 3.26 4.56
N PRO A 14 4.79 4.56 4.36
CA PRO A 14 5.88 5.27 5.02
C PRO A 14 5.65 5.41 6.52
N TYR A 15 6.74 5.61 7.27
CA TYR A 15 6.72 5.61 8.73
C TYR A 15 5.74 6.64 9.30
N GLU A 16 5.90 7.89 8.87
CA GLU A 16 5.16 9.06 9.35
C GLU A 16 3.66 8.90 9.11
N ILE A 17 3.25 8.29 8.01
CA ILE A 17 1.83 8.12 7.68
C ILE A 17 1.17 7.15 8.66
N GLY A 18 1.83 6.04 8.99
CA GLY A 18 1.30 5.12 10.00
C GLY A 18 1.15 5.79 11.36
N LEU A 19 2.13 6.59 11.77
CA LEU A 19 2.05 7.36 13.02
C LEU A 19 0.90 8.38 13.01
N GLN A 20 0.72 9.12 11.92
CA GLN A 20 -0.38 10.09 11.75
C GLN A 20 -1.76 9.43 11.81
N LEU A 21 -1.85 8.16 11.38
CA LEU A 21 -3.07 7.36 11.46
C LEU A 21 -3.26 6.71 12.85
N GLY A 22 -2.38 6.99 13.81
CA GLY A 22 -2.44 6.49 15.18
C GLY A 22 -1.90 5.07 15.36
N ALA A 23 -1.21 4.51 14.36
CA ALA A 23 -0.56 3.22 14.51
C ALA A 23 0.64 3.34 15.46
N VAL A 24 0.83 2.33 16.30
CA VAL A 24 1.98 2.22 17.21
C VAL A 24 2.93 1.18 16.64
N TRP A 25 4.16 1.59 16.34
CA TRP A 25 5.17 0.76 15.67
C TRP A 25 5.49 -0.49 16.49
N GLU A 26 5.69 -0.31 17.80
CA GLU A 26 6.03 -1.35 18.77
C GLU A 26 4.94 -2.42 18.91
N ASN A 27 3.69 -2.07 18.61
CA ASN A 27 2.58 -3.03 18.64
C ASN A 27 2.56 -3.94 17.41
N GLN A 28 3.26 -3.59 16.32
CA GLN A 28 3.34 -4.43 15.14
C GLN A 28 4.48 -5.44 15.32
N THR A 29 4.15 -6.73 15.29
CA THR A 29 5.11 -7.81 15.58
C THR A 29 5.48 -8.63 14.35
N ILE A 30 4.68 -8.57 13.29
CA ILE A 30 4.92 -9.31 12.05
C ILE A 30 5.90 -8.52 11.19
N GLN A 31 7.09 -9.07 10.97
CA GLN A 31 8.06 -8.46 10.05
C GLN A 31 7.73 -8.81 8.60
N ILE A 32 7.78 -7.82 7.72
CA ILE A 32 7.63 -8.00 6.28
C ILE A 32 8.97 -7.62 5.62
N PRO A 33 9.76 -8.58 5.12
CA PRO A 33 11.00 -8.24 4.43
C PRO A 33 10.68 -7.53 3.11
N LEU A 34 11.34 -6.40 2.88
CA LEU A 34 11.28 -5.66 1.62
C LEU A 34 12.52 -5.95 0.77
N SER A 35 12.43 -5.65 -0.52
CA SER A 35 13.51 -5.84 -1.50
C SER A 35 13.73 -4.58 -2.33
N GLY A 36 14.65 -4.63 -3.30
CA GLY A 36 14.98 -3.50 -4.15
C GLY A 36 15.48 -2.31 -3.34
N ASN A 37 14.95 -1.12 -3.62
CA ASN A 37 15.39 0.12 -2.98
C ASN A 37 15.07 0.19 -1.48
N LEU A 38 14.24 -0.72 -0.95
CA LEU A 38 13.83 -0.74 0.46
C LEU A 38 14.41 -1.93 1.24
N VAL A 39 15.34 -2.68 0.67
CA VAL A 39 15.92 -3.88 1.30
C VAL A 39 16.53 -3.63 2.68
N HIS A 40 17.01 -2.41 2.95
CA HIS A 40 17.61 -2.04 4.23
C HIS A 40 16.63 -1.39 5.21
N SER A 41 15.38 -1.16 4.81
CA SER A 41 14.39 -0.52 5.66
C SER A 41 13.62 -1.58 6.45
N GLU A 42 13.63 -1.48 7.78
CA GLU A 42 12.77 -2.33 8.60
C GLU A 42 11.32 -2.08 8.21
N SER A 43 10.54 -3.16 8.10
CA SER A 43 9.12 -3.06 7.82
C SER A 43 8.32 -4.10 8.58
N ARG A 44 7.12 -3.68 8.99
CA ARG A 44 6.18 -4.45 9.80
C ARG A 44 4.81 -4.48 9.13
N GLY A 45 4.06 -5.55 9.34
CA GLY A 45 2.70 -5.66 8.85
C GLY A 45 1.79 -4.65 9.55
N LEU A 46 1.03 -3.88 8.78
CA LEU A 46 -0.01 -3.00 9.28
C LEU A 46 -1.26 -3.15 8.40
N VAL A 47 -2.42 -3.37 9.02
CA VAL A 47 -3.71 -3.45 8.31
C VAL A 47 -4.52 -2.20 8.63
N LEU A 48 -5.00 -1.53 7.59
CA LEU A 48 -5.77 -0.29 7.68
C LEU A 48 -7.08 -0.43 6.93
N THR A 49 -8.11 0.30 7.34
CA THR A 49 -9.29 0.47 6.48
C THR A 49 -9.05 1.63 5.53
N GLY A 50 -9.11 1.39 4.23
CA GLY A 50 -8.93 2.39 3.19
C GLY A 50 -10.21 2.58 2.37
N THR A 51 -10.47 3.81 1.94
CA THR A 51 -11.53 4.12 0.96
C THR A 51 -10.89 4.67 -0.30
N VAL A 52 -11.26 4.12 -1.45
CA VAL A 52 -10.81 4.56 -2.76
C VAL A 52 -12.00 5.09 -3.54
N ALA A 53 -11.89 6.32 -4.07
CA ALA A 53 -13.00 7.01 -4.72
C ALA A 53 -14.28 7.00 -3.85
N HIS A 54 -15.40 6.56 -4.40
CA HIS A 54 -16.68 6.42 -3.70
C HIS A 54 -17.05 4.96 -3.40
N PHE A 55 -16.07 4.05 -3.41
CA PHE A 55 -16.29 2.63 -3.16
C PHE A 55 -16.47 2.34 -1.66
N ALA A 56 -16.99 1.15 -1.35
CA ALA A 56 -17.05 0.67 0.03
C ALA A 56 -15.63 0.59 0.62
N PRO A 57 -15.45 0.88 1.92
CA PRO A 57 -14.16 0.72 2.57
C PRO A 57 -13.67 -0.73 2.52
N VAL A 58 -12.37 -0.92 2.29
CA VAL A 58 -11.71 -2.24 2.25
C VAL A 58 -10.56 -2.30 3.23
N LEU A 59 -10.22 -3.50 3.70
CA LEU A 59 -9.02 -3.72 4.51
C LEU A 59 -7.80 -3.77 3.61
N LEU A 60 -6.89 -2.82 3.79
CA LEU A 60 -5.62 -2.74 3.10
C LEU A 60 -4.46 -3.18 4.00
N ALA A 61 -3.73 -4.22 3.59
CA ALA A 61 -2.52 -4.67 4.25
C ALA A 61 -1.29 -3.99 3.65
N PHE A 62 -0.41 -3.47 4.51
CA PHE A 62 0.81 -2.76 4.14
C PHE A 62 2.04 -3.39 4.81
N ALA A 63 3.15 -3.36 4.10
CA ALA A 63 4.47 -3.27 4.69
C ALA A 63 4.67 -1.83 5.17
N TRP A 64 4.42 -1.58 6.45
CA TRP A 64 4.70 -0.30 7.08
C TRP A 64 6.19 -0.23 7.39
N THR A 65 6.90 0.70 6.75
CA THR A 65 8.35 0.79 6.81
C THR A 65 8.83 1.99 7.61
N GLN A 66 10.01 1.91 8.23
CA GLN A 66 10.67 3.06 8.87
C GLN A 66 11.28 4.06 7.86
N SER A 67 11.16 3.78 6.55
CA SER A 67 11.57 4.74 5.53
C SER A 67 10.59 5.93 5.47
N THR A 68 11.16 7.14 5.41
CA THR A 68 10.42 8.42 5.39
C THR A 68 10.29 8.99 3.97
N ASP A 69 11.13 8.53 3.05
CA ASP A 69 11.32 9.13 1.72
C ASP A 69 10.67 8.31 0.60
N VAL A 70 9.69 7.48 0.95
CA VAL A 70 8.89 6.71 -0.01
C VAL A 70 7.47 7.23 -0.10
N PRO A 71 6.87 7.24 -1.30
CA PRO A 71 5.42 7.44 -1.39
C PRO A 71 4.71 6.21 -0.79
N VAL A 72 3.41 6.36 -0.52
CA VAL A 72 2.56 5.17 -0.35
C VAL A 72 2.60 4.38 -1.65
N ILE A 73 2.92 3.09 -1.61
CA ILE A 73 2.92 2.21 -2.79
C ILE A 73 1.71 1.29 -2.69
N LEU A 74 0.94 1.19 -3.77
CA LEU A 74 -0.18 0.27 -3.92
C LEU A 74 0.24 -0.83 -4.90
N GLY A 75 0.42 -2.03 -4.39
CA GLY A 75 1.00 -3.18 -5.08
C GLY A 75 0.06 -4.37 -5.14
N HIS A 76 0.53 -5.47 -5.74
CA HIS A 76 -0.26 -6.65 -6.09
C HIS A 76 -1.04 -7.25 -4.92
N MET A 77 -0.33 -7.55 -3.82
CA MET A 77 -0.95 -8.14 -2.65
C MET A 77 -1.86 -7.11 -2.00
N ASN A 78 -3.11 -7.53 -1.81
CA ASN A 78 -4.20 -6.79 -1.23
C ASN A 78 -4.83 -5.73 -2.17
N PHE A 79 -4.11 -4.72 -2.71
CA PHE A 79 -4.80 -3.67 -3.49
C PHE A 79 -5.36 -4.19 -4.84
N PHE A 80 -4.53 -4.79 -5.68
CA PHE A 80 -5.01 -5.38 -6.95
C PHE A 80 -5.83 -6.67 -6.76
N ALA A 81 -5.90 -7.18 -5.53
CA ALA A 81 -6.82 -8.27 -5.16
C ALA A 81 -8.23 -7.77 -4.78
N GLU A 82 -8.37 -6.49 -4.41
CA GLU A 82 -9.65 -5.86 -4.11
C GLU A 82 -10.22 -5.08 -5.31
N PHE A 83 -9.35 -4.63 -6.23
CA PHE A 83 -9.76 -3.81 -7.38
C PHE A 83 -9.18 -4.33 -8.70
N ASN A 84 -10.01 -4.33 -9.75
CA ASN A 84 -9.52 -4.38 -11.12
C ASN A 84 -8.91 -3.02 -11.46
N VAL A 85 -7.76 -3.03 -12.11
CA VAL A 85 -7.05 -1.82 -12.53
C VAL A 85 -6.63 -1.96 -13.99
N CYS A 86 -6.86 -0.91 -14.78
CA CYS A 86 -6.39 -0.81 -16.16
C CYS A 86 -5.61 0.49 -16.36
N PHE A 87 -4.41 0.42 -16.95
CA PHE A 87 -3.56 1.58 -17.19
C PHE A 87 -3.63 2.04 -18.65
N TYR A 88 -3.86 3.34 -18.84
CA TYR A 88 -3.84 4.03 -20.13
C TYR A 88 -2.58 4.90 -20.20
N ARG A 89 -1.43 4.27 -20.47
CA ARG A 89 -0.09 4.89 -20.33
C ARG A 89 0.06 6.23 -21.05
N ASN A 90 -0.42 6.33 -22.30
CA ASN A 90 -0.29 7.56 -23.09
C ASN A 90 -1.14 8.71 -22.55
N GLU A 91 -2.22 8.38 -21.84
CA GLU A 91 -3.17 9.34 -21.26
C GLU A 91 -2.81 9.72 -19.81
N LEU A 92 -1.76 9.09 -19.26
CA LEU A 92 -1.37 9.21 -17.84
C LEU A 92 -2.55 8.96 -16.89
N ALA A 93 -3.44 8.05 -17.30
CA ALA A 93 -4.66 7.71 -16.59
C ALA A 93 -4.71 6.21 -16.27
N PHE A 94 -5.55 5.87 -15.30
CA PHE A 94 -5.93 4.50 -15.03
C PHE A 94 -7.40 4.46 -14.62
N GLU A 95 -8.04 3.34 -14.92
CA GLU A 95 -9.36 3.01 -14.41
C GLU A 95 -9.23 2.03 -13.25
N ILE A 96 -10.18 2.14 -12.32
CA ILE A 96 -10.27 1.24 -11.17
C ILE A 96 -11.73 0.91 -10.89
N CYS A 97 -12.02 -0.36 -10.62
CA CYS A 97 -13.33 -0.78 -10.14
C CYS A 97 -13.20 -1.91 -9.09
N PRO A 98 -14.10 -1.96 -8.09
CA PRO A 98 -14.10 -3.06 -7.12
C PRO A 98 -14.31 -4.41 -7.81
N ILE A 99 -13.59 -5.43 -7.35
CA ILE A 99 -13.90 -6.81 -7.72
C ILE A 99 -15.18 -7.20 -6.95
N GLN A 100 -16.26 -7.52 -7.66
CA GLN A 100 -17.45 -8.08 -7.03
C GLN A 100 -17.10 -9.47 -6.49
N LYS A 101 -17.24 -9.65 -5.18
CA LYS A 101 -17.04 -10.95 -4.50
C LYS A 101 -18.32 -11.76 -4.50
#